data_AF-A0A6J6JRL4-F1
#
_entry.id   AF-A0A6J6JRL4-F1
#
_cell.length_a   1.000
_cell.length_b   1.000
_cell.length_c   1.000
_cell.angle_alpha   90.00
_cell.angle_beta   90.00
_cell.angle_gamma   90.00
#
_symmetry.space_group_name_H-M   'P 1'
#
loop_
_entity.id
_entity.type
_entity.pdbx_description
1 polymer ?
#
loop_
_entity_poly.entity_id
_entity_poly.type
_entity_poly.pdbx_seq_one_letter_code
_entity_poly.pdbx_strand_id
1 'polypeptide(L)'
;MLIWLRSFRIEAPITVHEGSIGTIASHGDQSGGYGLYVIEGQRPVLVHHTGRGDLAIVTGPELSPGDHLLECSFEAIGSRTWKLSLTVDGVMVDDHPEVQMLFAMSPFEGISVGRDPRSPVWWERYVSHGSFHWTGTQGPVRWIPGEKDPDQPEDLIGLLRMLGEKFE
;
A
#
# COMPACT_ATOMS: atom_id res chain seq x y z
N MET A 1 -14.45 -5.91 -6.16
CA MET A 1 -12.99 -6.15 -6.06
C MET A 1 -12.40 -5.13 -5.09
N LEU A 2 -11.36 -5.51 -4.31
CA LEU A 2 -10.89 -4.74 -3.14
C LEU A 2 -10.27 -3.38 -3.52
N ILE A 3 -9.33 -3.37 -4.48
CA ILE A 3 -8.54 -2.19 -4.83
C ILE A 3 -8.66 -1.75 -6.30
N TRP A 4 -9.27 -2.56 -7.15
CA TRP A 4 -9.22 -2.33 -8.59
C TRP A 4 -10.05 -1.13 -9.03
N LEU A 5 -9.38 -0.17 -9.68
CA LEU A 5 -9.96 1.04 -10.25
C LEU A 5 -10.86 1.77 -9.26
N ARG A 6 -10.38 1.92 -8.02
CA ARG A 6 -11.13 2.57 -6.95
C ARG A 6 -10.21 3.07 -5.85
N SER A 7 -10.77 3.95 -5.03
CA SER A 7 -10.19 4.36 -3.77
C SER A 7 -10.23 3.22 -2.76
N PHE A 8 -9.28 3.20 -1.84
CA PHE A 8 -9.33 2.36 -0.66
C PHE A 8 -8.47 2.95 0.47
N ARG A 9 -8.68 2.46 1.69
CA ARG A 9 -7.83 2.77 2.84
C ARG A 9 -7.37 1.51 3.56
N ILE A 10 -6.22 1.60 4.20
CA ILE A 10 -5.67 0.61 5.11
C ILE A 10 -5.71 1.22 6.50
N GLU A 11 -6.29 0.51 7.46
CA GLU A 11 -6.21 0.85 8.88
C GLU A 11 -5.37 -0.22 9.58
N ALA A 12 -4.36 0.21 10.32
CA ALA A 12 -3.46 -0.67 11.04
C ALA A 12 -3.21 -0.15 12.47
N PRO A 13 -3.97 -0.65 13.47
CA PRO A 13 -3.62 -0.43 14.87
C PRO A 13 -2.36 -1.23 15.21
N ILE A 14 -1.35 -0.57 15.76
CA ILE A 14 -0.07 -1.17 16.15
C ILE A 14 0.31 -0.75 17.56
N THR A 15 1.10 -1.59 18.23
CA THR A 15 1.81 -1.23 19.46
C THR A 15 3.30 -1.24 19.18
N VAL A 16 3.92 -0.08 19.40
CA VAL A 16 5.35 0.18 19.16
C VAL A 16 6.10 0.06 20.48
N HIS A 17 7.22 -0.65 20.47
CA HIS A 17 8.22 -0.65 21.52
C HIS A 17 9.48 0.08 21.03
N GLU A 18 10.40 0.38 21.95
CA GLU A 18 11.70 0.95 21.57
C GLU A 18 12.41 0.03 20.57
N GLY A 19 12.81 0.61 19.43
CA GLY A 19 13.44 -0.13 18.33
C GLY A 19 12.50 -1.01 17.51
N SER A 20 11.18 -0.88 17.66
CA SER A 20 10.23 -1.61 16.80
C SER A 20 10.37 -1.20 15.34
N ILE A 21 10.52 -2.20 14.47
CA ILE A 21 10.67 -2.08 13.02
C ILE A 21 9.99 -3.25 12.33
N GLY A 22 9.74 -3.13 11.03
CA GLY A 22 9.24 -4.20 10.17
C GLY A 22 8.06 -3.79 9.31
N THR A 23 7.54 -4.75 8.55
CA THR A 23 6.38 -4.58 7.68
C THR A 23 5.09 -4.71 8.48
N ILE A 24 4.22 -3.71 8.41
CA ILE A 24 2.87 -3.78 8.98
C ILE A 24 1.94 -4.51 8.02
N ALA A 25 1.95 -4.12 6.75
CA ALA A 25 1.16 -4.77 5.70
C ALA A 25 1.80 -4.56 4.33
N SER A 26 1.67 -5.54 3.43
CA SER A 26 2.03 -5.40 2.02
C SER A 26 1.02 -6.07 1.10
N HIS A 27 0.88 -5.56 -0.11
CA HIS A 27 0.09 -6.16 -1.17
C HIS A 27 0.81 -6.02 -2.50
N GLY A 28 1.26 -7.15 -3.05
CA GLY A 28 1.98 -7.20 -4.32
C GLY A 28 3.41 -7.63 -4.16
N ASP A 29 4.21 -7.28 -5.17
CA ASP A 29 5.56 -7.77 -5.30
C ASP A 29 6.48 -6.75 -5.99
N GLN A 30 7.70 -7.20 -6.32
CA GLN A 30 8.71 -6.39 -7.02
C GLN A 30 8.28 -5.92 -8.42
N SER A 31 7.18 -6.46 -8.97
CA SER A 31 6.60 -6.04 -10.26
C SER A 31 5.47 -5.02 -10.09
N GLY A 32 5.10 -4.67 -8.86
CA GLY A 32 4.05 -3.70 -8.56
C GLY A 32 3.29 -4.05 -7.29
N GLY A 33 3.08 -3.06 -6.43
CA GLY A 33 2.43 -3.27 -5.15
C GLY A 33 2.50 -2.05 -4.25
N TYR A 34 1.98 -2.18 -3.04
CA TYR A 34 2.12 -1.18 -2.00
C TYR A 34 2.40 -1.85 -0.65
N GLY A 35 3.02 -1.10 0.27
CA GLY A 35 3.31 -1.59 1.61
C GLY A 35 3.38 -0.47 2.64
N LEU A 36 3.04 -0.81 3.88
CA LEU A 36 3.18 0.01 5.06
C LEU A 36 4.22 -0.64 5.97
N TYR A 37 5.24 0.12 6.33
CA TYR A 37 6.39 -0.32 7.10
C TYR A 37 6.62 0.62 8.27
N VAL A 38 7.33 0.15 9.28
CA VAL A 38 8.01 0.99 10.27
C VAL A 38 9.50 0.71 10.14
N ILE A 39 10.28 1.76 9.89
CA ILE A 39 11.72 1.65 9.62
C ILE A 39 12.55 2.13 10.82
N GLU A 40 13.88 2.14 10.66
CA GLU A 40 14.80 2.66 11.67
C GLU A 40 14.43 4.11 12.07
N GLY A 41 14.60 4.43 13.35
CA GLY A 41 14.04 5.66 13.93
C GLY A 41 12.53 5.60 14.13
N GLN A 42 11.93 4.40 14.13
CA GLN A 42 10.49 4.16 14.38
C GLN A 42 9.57 5.00 13.49
N ARG A 43 9.97 5.21 12.23
CA ARG A 43 9.19 6.02 11.28
C ARG A 43 8.25 5.15 10.45
N PRO A 44 6.95 5.46 10.39
CA PRO A 44 6.04 4.77 9.50
C PRO A 44 6.28 5.25 8.07
N VAL A 45 6.28 4.32 7.12
CA VAL A 45 6.57 4.57 5.72
C VAL A 45 5.55 3.84 4.86
N LEU A 46 4.82 4.60 4.05
CA LEU A 46 3.98 4.08 2.97
C LEU A 46 4.81 4.05 1.69
N VAL A 47 4.87 2.90 1.04
CA VAL A 47 5.55 2.69 -0.23
C VAL A 47 4.55 2.23 -1.29
N HIS A 48 4.66 2.78 -2.49
CA HIS A 48 3.99 2.29 -3.68
C HIS A 48 5.02 2.01 -4.77
N HIS A 49 5.10 0.76 -5.22
CA HIS A 49 5.91 0.32 -6.32
C HIS A 49 5.09 0.35 -7.61
N THR A 50 5.51 1.19 -8.56
CA THR A 50 4.78 1.45 -9.82
C THR A 50 4.83 0.29 -10.82
N GLY A 51 5.70 -0.70 -10.57
CA GLY A 51 5.98 -1.80 -11.50
C GLY A 51 6.93 -1.44 -12.64
N ARG A 52 7.48 -0.21 -12.63
CA ARG A 52 8.44 0.28 -13.63
C ARG A 52 9.82 0.58 -13.04
N GLY A 53 10.07 0.14 -11.82
CA GLY A 53 11.29 0.40 -11.06
C GLY A 53 11.24 1.64 -10.17
N ASP A 54 10.17 2.45 -10.26
CA ASP A 54 10.00 3.64 -9.41
C ASP A 54 9.17 3.32 -8.15
N LEU A 55 9.63 3.87 -7.02
CA LEU A 55 8.94 3.87 -5.74
C LEU A 55 8.45 5.28 -5.42
N ALA A 56 7.18 5.43 -5.06
CA ALA A 56 6.70 6.58 -4.31
C ALA A 56 6.75 6.23 -2.81
N ILE A 57 7.29 7.13 -1.99
CA ILE A 57 7.53 6.89 -0.57
C ILE A 57 7.02 8.08 0.23
N VAL A 58 6.09 7.84 1.15
CA VAL A 58 5.61 8.84 2.13
C VAL A 58 6.11 8.43 3.51
N THR A 59 6.90 9.29 4.15
CA THR A 59 7.50 9.01 5.46
C THR A 59 6.89 9.88 6.54
N GLY A 60 6.30 9.25 7.55
CA GLY A 60 5.75 9.92 8.71
C GLY A 60 6.79 10.29 9.77
N PRO A 61 6.34 10.96 10.86
CA PRO A 61 7.19 11.28 12.00
C PRO A 61 7.61 10.02 12.77
N GLU A 62 8.61 10.15 13.63
CA GLU A 62 8.98 9.09 14.57
C GLU A 62 7.82 8.79 15.54
N LEU A 63 7.56 7.51 15.76
CA LEU A 63 6.55 7.02 16.71
C LEU A 63 7.15 6.83 18.10
N SER A 64 6.49 7.39 19.11
CA SER A 64 6.78 7.07 20.49
C SER A 64 6.43 5.60 20.82
N PRO A 65 7.01 5.01 21.88
CA PRO A 65 6.50 3.74 22.39
C PRO A 65 5.03 3.87 22.85
N GLY A 66 4.19 2.92 22.48
CA GLY A 66 2.75 2.94 22.78
C GLY A 66 1.88 2.47 21.62
N ASP A 67 0.57 2.63 21.81
CA ASP A 67 -0.43 2.29 20.80
C ASP A 67 -0.59 3.45 19.80
N HIS A 68 -0.61 3.10 18.52
CA HIS A 68 -0.77 4.03 17.40
C HIS A 68 -1.78 3.48 16.38
N LEU A 69 -2.47 4.37 15.70
CA LEU A 69 -3.27 4.06 14.53
C LEU A 69 -2.59 4.62 13.28
N LEU A 70 -2.12 3.73 12.42
CA LEU A 70 -1.64 4.09 11.09
C LEU A 70 -2.76 3.93 10.08
N GLU A 71 -2.94 4.94 9.24
CA GLU A 71 -3.90 4.90 8.14
C GLU A 71 -3.24 5.33 6.84
N CYS A 72 -3.40 4.53 5.80
CA CYS A 72 -2.96 4.88 4.45
C CYS A 72 -4.19 5.02 3.56
N SER A 73 -4.32 6.11 2.81
CA SER A 73 -5.35 6.26 1.80
C SER A 73 -4.76 6.29 0.40
N PHE A 74 -5.48 5.63 -0.50
CA PHE A 74 -5.25 5.62 -1.94
C PHE A 74 -6.51 6.21 -2.55
N GLU A 75 -6.53 7.52 -2.79
CA GLU A 75 -7.70 8.22 -3.31
C GLU A 75 -7.67 8.17 -4.84
N ALA A 76 -8.70 7.62 -5.47
CA ALA A 76 -8.83 7.61 -6.92
C ALA A 76 -9.26 9.01 -7.42
N ILE A 77 -8.32 9.72 -8.03
CA ILE A 77 -8.52 11.11 -8.51
C ILE A 77 -8.78 11.19 -10.02
N GLY A 78 -9.00 10.04 -10.67
CA GLY A 78 -9.23 9.94 -12.10
C GLY A 78 -7.99 9.51 -12.88
N SER A 79 -8.20 9.23 -14.16
CA SER A 79 -7.16 8.81 -15.12
C SER A 79 -6.33 7.61 -14.64
N ARG A 80 -6.89 6.76 -13.78
CA ARG A 80 -6.21 5.62 -13.13
C ARG A 80 -5.04 6.09 -12.26
N THR A 81 -5.25 7.16 -11.51
CA THR A 81 -4.26 7.74 -10.60
C THR A 81 -4.78 7.67 -9.17
N TRP A 82 -3.92 7.22 -8.26
CA TRP A 82 -4.11 7.37 -6.83
C TRP A 82 -3.34 8.57 -6.31
N LYS A 83 -3.97 9.38 -5.48
CA LYS A 83 -3.28 10.28 -4.56
C LYS A 83 -3.08 9.57 -3.24
N LEU A 84 -1.82 9.45 -2.81
CA LEU A 84 -1.48 8.75 -1.57
C LEU A 84 -1.55 9.68 -0.36
N SER A 85 -1.91 9.15 0.80
CA SER A 85 -1.71 9.82 2.08
C SER A 85 -1.40 8.82 3.18
N LEU A 86 -0.59 9.27 4.14
CA LEU A 86 -0.32 8.56 5.39
C LEU A 86 -0.79 9.46 6.54
N THR A 87 -1.53 8.86 7.46
CA THR A 87 -2.00 9.50 8.68
C THR A 87 -1.51 8.68 9.88
N VAL A 88 -1.04 9.38 10.91
CA VAL A 88 -0.61 8.81 12.19
C VAL A 88 -1.47 9.43 13.28
N ASP A 89 -2.27 8.63 13.97
CA ASP A 89 -3.17 9.09 15.05
C ASP A 89 -4.08 10.26 14.64
N GLY A 90 -4.58 10.21 13.40
CA GLY A 90 -5.43 11.26 12.83
C GLY A 90 -4.69 12.48 12.27
N VAL A 91 -3.36 12.54 12.40
CA VAL A 91 -2.53 13.62 11.84
C VAL A 91 -1.94 13.18 10.50
N MET A 92 -2.30 13.91 9.44
CA MET A 92 -1.85 13.65 8.08
C MET A 92 -0.41 14.13 7.86
N VAL A 93 0.38 13.34 7.15
CA VAL A 93 1.70 13.72 6.65
C VAL A 93 1.51 14.59 5.40
N ASP A 94 2.20 15.72 5.31
CA ASP A 94 2.00 16.74 4.25
C ASP A 94 2.34 16.27 2.81
N ASP A 95 2.98 15.11 2.65
CA ASP A 95 3.36 14.58 1.34
C ASP A 95 2.26 13.66 0.74
N HIS A 96 1.88 13.96 -0.50
CA HIS A 96 0.76 13.33 -1.20
C HIS A 96 1.09 13.02 -2.66
N PRO A 97 2.01 12.09 -2.93
CA PRO A 97 2.38 11.75 -4.29
C PRO A 97 1.20 11.17 -5.06
N GLU A 98 1.11 11.55 -6.32
CA GLU A 98 0.19 10.98 -7.29
C GLU A 98 0.88 9.85 -8.03
N VAL A 99 0.28 8.66 -7.99
CA VAL A 99 0.85 7.43 -8.55
C VAL A 99 -0.14 6.74 -9.46
N GLN A 100 0.36 6.06 -10.48
CA GLN A 100 -0.51 5.22 -11.31
C GLN A 100 -1.04 4.04 -10.49
N MET A 101 -2.33 3.75 -10.66
CA MET A 101 -2.97 2.58 -10.08
C MET A 101 -2.32 1.29 -10.56
N LEU A 102 -2.40 0.26 -9.73
CA LEU A 102 -2.04 -1.10 -10.14
C LEU A 102 -3.08 -1.61 -11.16
N PHE A 103 -2.60 -2.16 -12.27
CA PHE A 103 -3.44 -2.66 -13.36
C PHE A 103 -3.06 -4.09 -13.74
N ALA A 104 -4.04 -4.82 -14.28
CA ALA A 104 -3.93 -6.23 -14.66
C ALA A 104 -3.53 -7.15 -13.49
N MET A 105 -2.41 -7.87 -13.62
CA MET A 105 -2.00 -8.88 -12.65
C MET A 105 -1.21 -8.35 -11.45
N SER A 106 -0.83 -7.07 -11.43
CA SER A 106 -0.31 -6.43 -10.22
C SER A 106 -1.49 -6.07 -9.32
N PRO A 107 -1.52 -6.49 -8.05
CA PRO A 107 -0.49 -7.20 -7.26
C PRO A 107 -0.55 -8.75 -7.33
N PHE A 108 0.58 -9.40 -7.63
CA PHE A 108 0.66 -10.87 -7.84
C PHE A 108 0.79 -11.71 -6.56
N GLU A 109 1.59 -11.29 -5.58
CA GLU A 109 1.82 -12.07 -4.35
C GLU A 109 0.69 -11.97 -3.32
N GLY A 110 -0.36 -11.19 -3.62
CA GLY A 110 -1.49 -10.99 -2.73
C GLY A 110 -1.12 -10.23 -1.45
N ILE A 111 -1.96 -10.33 -0.42
CA ILE A 111 -1.84 -9.55 0.81
C ILE A 111 -1.05 -10.33 1.87
N SER A 112 -0.07 -9.67 2.47
CA SER A 112 0.65 -10.12 3.67
C SER A 112 0.53 -9.10 4.80
N VAL A 113 0.54 -9.58 6.04
CA VAL A 113 0.46 -8.77 7.26
C VAL A 113 1.62 -9.16 8.19
N GLY A 114 2.29 -8.18 8.77
CA GLY A 114 3.45 -8.40 9.65
C GLY A 114 4.75 -8.80 8.96
N ARG A 115 4.78 -8.89 7.62
CA ARG A 115 5.96 -9.27 6.81
C ARG A 115 5.76 -8.93 5.33
N ASP A 116 6.87 -8.86 4.59
CA ASP A 116 6.91 -8.73 3.13
C ASP A 116 7.80 -9.84 2.52
N PRO A 117 7.26 -11.06 2.31
CA PRO A 117 8.07 -12.23 1.97
C PRO A 117 8.34 -12.37 0.45
N ARG A 118 9.25 -13.29 0.09
CA ARG A 118 9.52 -13.77 -1.28
C ARG A 118 9.91 -12.66 -2.27
N SER A 119 9.02 -12.23 -3.17
CA SER A 119 9.20 -11.09 -4.07
C SER A 119 8.57 -9.86 -3.41
N PRO A 120 9.29 -9.13 -2.55
CA PRO A 120 8.77 -8.04 -1.73
C PRO A 120 8.34 -6.85 -2.60
N VAL A 121 7.44 -6.00 -2.07
CA VAL A 121 7.14 -4.70 -2.69
C VAL A 121 8.36 -3.77 -2.63
N TRP A 122 9.12 -3.82 -1.53
CA TRP A 122 10.28 -2.97 -1.32
C TRP A 122 11.58 -3.77 -1.26
N TRP A 123 12.26 -3.87 -2.41
CA TRP A 123 13.43 -4.72 -2.59
C TRP A 123 14.62 -4.35 -1.67
N GLU A 124 14.92 -3.07 -1.52
CA GLU A 124 16.03 -2.60 -0.66
C GLU A 124 15.85 -3.03 0.80
N ARG A 125 14.59 -3.06 1.29
CA ARG A 125 14.29 -3.57 2.63
C ARG A 125 14.49 -5.06 2.75
N TYR A 126 14.12 -5.80 1.73
CA TYR A 126 14.32 -7.24 1.72
C TYR A 126 15.79 -7.64 1.67
N VAL A 127 16.62 -6.91 0.91
CA VAL A 127 18.07 -7.16 0.87
C VAL A 127 18.70 -6.99 2.26
N SER A 128 18.22 -6.02 3.05
CA SER A 128 18.76 -5.73 4.37
C SER A 128 18.17 -6.58 5.50
N HIS A 129 16.89 -6.97 5.40
CA HIS A 129 16.15 -7.59 6.51
C HIS A 129 15.40 -8.88 6.17
N GLY A 130 15.55 -9.41 4.94
CA GLY A 130 14.74 -10.52 4.46
C GLY A 130 13.25 -10.16 4.43
N SER A 131 12.37 -11.02 4.94
CA SER A 131 10.91 -10.74 4.95
C SER A 131 10.49 -9.60 5.90
N PHE A 132 11.43 -8.97 6.60
CA PHE A 132 11.24 -7.78 7.44
C PHE A 132 10.05 -7.89 8.39
N HIS A 133 10.09 -8.89 9.27
CA HIS A 133 8.99 -9.17 10.20
C HIS A 133 8.78 -8.02 11.18
N TRP A 134 7.52 -7.67 11.41
CA TRP A 134 7.14 -6.71 12.45
C TRP A 134 7.57 -7.20 13.83
N THR A 135 8.30 -6.35 14.56
CA THR A 135 8.83 -6.67 15.88
C THR A 135 7.97 -6.13 17.03
N GLY A 136 6.99 -5.29 16.74
CA GLY A 136 5.97 -4.85 17.70
C GLY A 136 4.75 -5.80 17.75
N THR A 137 3.66 -5.30 18.31
CA THR A 137 2.34 -5.97 18.24
C THR A 137 1.45 -5.26 17.22
N GLN A 138 0.51 -5.97 16.62
CA GLN A 138 -0.47 -5.38 15.71
C GLN A 138 -1.86 -5.94 16.01
N GLY A 139 -2.87 -5.06 15.94
CA GLY A 139 -4.27 -5.48 15.92
C GLY A 139 -4.70 -5.91 14.50
N PRO A 140 -6.01 -5.99 14.24
CA PRO A 140 -6.50 -6.36 12.91
C PRO A 140 -6.21 -5.26 11.90
N VAL A 141 -5.42 -5.59 10.88
CA VAL A 141 -5.23 -4.71 9.72
C VAL A 141 -6.42 -4.85 8.76
N ARG A 142 -7.00 -3.73 8.35
CA ARG A 142 -8.23 -3.69 7.54
C ARG A 142 -8.00 -2.97 6.24
N TRP A 143 -8.45 -3.59 5.14
CA TRP A 143 -8.60 -2.93 3.85
C TRP A 143 -10.07 -2.55 3.67
N ILE A 144 -10.34 -1.26 3.50
CA ILE A 144 -11.68 -0.72 3.37
C ILE A 144 -11.82 -0.13 1.96
N PRO A 145 -12.60 -0.76 1.07
CA PRO A 145 -12.86 -0.23 -0.26
C PRO A 145 -13.65 1.09 -0.19
N GLY A 146 -13.30 2.04 -1.06
CA GLY A 146 -13.97 3.33 -1.22
C GLY A 146 -14.56 3.52 -2.61
N GLU A 147 -14.81 4.77 -2.99
CA GLU A 147 -15.44 5.13 -4.27
C GLU A 147 -14.63 4.65 -5.48
N LYS A 148 -15.33 4.32 -6.58
CA LYS A 148 -14.69 3.95 -7.84
C LYS A 148 -13.90 5.13 -8.41
N ASP A 149 -12.92 4.82 -9.26
CA ASP A 149 -12.24 5.86 -10.05
C ASP A 149 -13.30 6.63 -10.86
N PRO A 150 -13.28 7.98 -10.81
CA PRO A 150 -14.32 8.79 -11.43
C PRO A 150 -14.35 8.66 -12.97
N ASP A 151 -13.24 8.25 -13.59
CA ASP A 151 -13.15 8.02 -15.03
C ASP A 151 -13.37 6.54 -15.41
N GLN A 152 -13.76 5.69 -14.45
CA GLN A 152 -14.05 4.29 -14.73
C GLN A 152 -15.27 4.15 -15.65
N PRO A 153 -15.17 3.42 -16.77
CA PRO A 153 -16.31 3.18 -17.65
C PRO A 153 -17.43 2.45 -16.91
N GLU A 154 -18.68 2.92 -17.07
CA GLU A 154 -19.86 2.36 -16.40
C GLU A 154 -20.05 0.87 -16.67
N ASP A 155 -19.78 0.43 -17.91
CA ASP A 155 -19.79 -0.98 -18.32
C ASP A 155 -18.38 -1.55 -18.54
N LEU A 156 -17.69 -1.78 -17.42
CA LEU A 156 -16.38 -2.40 -17.40
C LEU A 156 -16.39 -3.83 -17.96
N ILE A 157 -17.49 -4.58 -17.80
CA ILE A 157 -17.60 -5.94 -18.31
C ILE A 157 -17.72 -5.92 -19.84
N GLY A 158 -18.54 -5.02 -20.39
CA GLY A 158 -18.63 -4.81 -21.82
C GLY A 158 -17.29 -4.39 -22.44
N LEU A 159 -16.57 -3.49 -21.79
CA LEU A 159 -15.23 -3.08 -22.23
C LEU A 159 -14.24 -4.27 -22.24
N LEU A 160 -14.20 -5.06 -21.17
CA LEU A 160 -13.32 -6.23 -21.10
C LEU A 160 -13.66 -7.29 -22.14
N ARG A 161 -14.95 -7.52 -22.42
CA ARG A 161 -15.39 -8.42 -23.50
C ARG A 161 -14.92 -7.94 -24.86
N MET A 162 -15.15 -6.67 -25.19
CA MET A 162 -14.72 -6.06 -26.45
C MET A 162 -13.19 -6.09 -26.64
N LEU A 163 -12.42 -5.90 -25.57
CA LEU A 163 -10.96 -6.03 -25.63
C LEU A 163 -10.52 -7.48 -25.84
N GLY A 164 -11.22 -8.46 -25.25
CA GLY A 164 -10.94 -9.89 -25.43
C GLY A 164 -11.22 -10.39 -26.85
N GLU A 165 -12.31 -9.93 -27.46
CA GLU A 165 -12.69 -10.27 -28.85
C GLU A 165 -11.62 -9.90 -29.90
N LYS A 166 -10.72 -8.95 -29.59
CA LYS A 166 -9.61 -8.59 -30.50
C LYS A 166 -8.47 -9.61 -30.55
N PHE A 167 -8.45 -10.58 -29.65
CA PHE A 167 -7.41 -11.60 -29.55
C PHE A 167 -7.94 -13.02 -29.83
N GLU A 168 -9.20 -13.14 -30.23
CA GLU A 168 -9.78 -14.33 -30.88
C GLU A 168 -9.67 -14.23 -32.41
#